data_AF-A0AAD9BBE5-F1
#
_entry.id   AF-A0AAD9BBE5-F1
#
_cell.length_a   1.000
_cell.length_b   1.000
_cell.length_c   1.000
_cell.angle_alpha   90.00
_cell.angle_beta   90.00
_cell.angle_gamma   90.00
#
_symmetry.space_group_name_H-M   'P 1'
#
loop_
_entity.id
_entity.type
_entity.pdbx_description
1 polymer ?
#
loop_
_entity_poly.entity_id
_entity_poly.type
_entity_poly.pdbx_seq_one_letter_code
_entity_poly.pdbx_strand_id
1 'polypeptide(L)'
;MDAILSRLFSSEEEELYVLDCLGYFMIFMAACTFVALLFQDVPYGRYAPSTGRFRVDARIAWFVQELPAFLVPFCLVVWTSSAKTSLLPNQLVIAMYFCHYIQRSLIYPFLIRGGSVLWLVGWLVNMHSDHILRNLRKPGETGYKIPTGGLFEYVSGANFLGEITEWAGFALAGYSVHSTAFAIFTAVVLSSRAVSHHKWYHAKFEDYPKSRKALVPFLF
;
A
#
# COMPACT_ATOMS: atom_id res chain seq x y z
N MET A 1 -35.05 12.44 -5.49
CA MET A 1 -34.47 12.07 -6.79
C MET A 1 -35.57 11.99 -7.85
N ASP A 2 -36.72 11.43 -7.50
CA ASP A 2 -37.91 11.29 -8.36
C ASP A 2 -38.33 12.56 -9.11
N ALA A 3 -38.35 13.74 -8.46
CA ALA A 3 -38.69 15.01 -9.11
C ALA A 3 -37.63 15.52 -10.11
N ILE A 4 -36.39 15.04 -10.00
CA ILE A 4 -35.29 15.36 -10.94
C ILE A 4 -35.33 14.38 -12.10
N LEU A 5 -35.53 13.09 -11.82
CA LEU A 5 -35.67 12.05 -12.84
C LEU A 5 -36.92 12.26 -13.70
N SER A 6 -38.05 12.66 -13.10
CA SER A 6 -39.28 13.00 -13.84
C SER A 6 -39.18 14.31 -14.64
N ARG A 7 -38.19 15.16 -14.34
CA ARG A 7 -37.85 16.33 -15.17
C ARG A 7 -36.87 15.99 -16.30
N LEU A 8 -36.09 14.92 -16.15
CA LEU A 8 -35.10 14.46 -17.14
C LEU A 8 -35.72 13.52 -18.17
N PHE A 9 -36.72 12.73 -17.77
CA PHE A 9 -37.39 11.76 -18.64
C PHE A 9 -38.91 11.89 -18.50
N SER A 10 -39.58 12.12 -19.63
CA SER A 10 -41.03 12.29 -19.69
C SER A 10 -41.79 10.99 -19.97
N SER A 11 -41.11 9.97 -20.51
CA SER A 11 -41.68 8.64 -20.81
C SER A 11 -40.64 7.51 -20.66
N GLU A 12 -41.10 6.26 -20.52
CA GLU A 12 -40.23 5.07 -20.48
C GLU A 12 -39.47 4.86 -21.81
N GLU A 13 -40.07 5.22 -22.94
CA GLU A 13 -39.40 5.18 -24.24
C GLU A 13 -38.24 6.18 -24.32
N GLU A 14 -38.41 7.38 -23.77
CA GLU A 14 -37.36 8.39 -23.70
C GLU A 14 -36.22 7.96 -22.76
N GLU A 15 -36.55 7.34 -21.63
CA GLU A 15 -35.57 6.74 -20.72
C GLU A 15 -34.71 5.69 -21.43
N LEU A 16 -35.34 4.74 -22.12
CA LEU A 16 -34.64 3.68 -22.87
C LEU A 16 -33.78 4.25 -23.99
N TYR A 17 -34.30 5.23 -24.74
CA TYR A 17 -33.54 5.89 -25.80
C TYR A 17 -32.27 6.59 -25.26
N VAL A 18 -32.38 7.29 -24.12
CA VAL A 18 -31.22 7.94 -23.53
C VAL A 18 -30.22 6.92 -22.98
N LEU A 19 -30.69 5.82 -22.38
CA LEU A 19 -29.80 4.73 -21.95
C LEU A 19 -29.04 4.12 -23.12
N ASP A 20 -29.69 3.90 -24.26
CA ASP A 20 -29.05 3.42 -25.48
C ASP A 20 -28.02 4.44 -26.01
N CYS A 21 -28.36 5.74 -26.02
CA CYS A 21 -27.42 6.80 -26.42
C CYS A 21 -26.18 6.82 -25.52
N LEU A 22 -26.34 6.70 -24.20
CA LEU A 22 -25.23 6.63 -23.25
C LEU A 22 -24.39 5.37 -23.48
N GLY A 23 -25.02 4.23 -23.76
CA GLY A 23 -24.34 2.97 -24.10
C GLY A 23 -23.49 3.10 -25.36
N TYR A 24 -24.05 3.64 -26.45
CA TYR A 24 -23.29 3.89 -27.68
C TYR A 24 -22.17 4.90 -27.49
N PHE A 25 -22.40 5.95 -26.70
CA PHE A 25 -21.36 6.91 -26.35
C PHE A 25 -20.21 6.26 -25.57
N MET A 26 -20.51 5.37 -24.62
CA MET A 26 -19.47 4.61 -23.91
C MET A 26 -18.64 3.73 -24.87
N ILE A 27 -19.29 3.05 -25.82
CA ILE A 27 -18.60 2.23 -26.83
C ILE A 27 -17.69 3.11 -27.70
N PHE A 28 -18.18 4.27 -28.13
CA PHE A 28 -17.39 5.24 -28.89
C PHE A 28 -16.17 5.72 -28.09
N MET A 29 -16.36 6.12 -26.83
CA MET A 29 -15.27 6.55 -25.95
C MET A 29 -14.24 5.43 -25.70
N ALA A 30 -14.70 4.19 -25.59
CA ALA A 30 -13.82 3.03 -25.47
C ALA A 30 -12.95 2.83 -26.74
N ALA A 31 -13.54 2.99 -27.93
CA ALA A 31 -12.80 2.93 -29.19
C ALA A 31 -11.75 4.05 -29.31
N CYS A 32 -12.13 5.29 -28.99
CA CYS A 32 -11.19 6.42 -28.95
C CYS A 32 -10.06 6.19 -27.94
N THR A 33 -10.40 5.69 -26.75
CA THR A 33 -9.42 5.38 -25.70
C THR A 33 -8.46 4.28 -26.14
N PHE A 34 -8.98 3.21 -26.75
CA PHE A 34 -8.15 2.13 -27.29
C PHE A 34 -7.14 2.65 -28.31
N VAL A 35 -7.59 3.45 -29.28
CA VAL A 35 -6.70 4.05 -30.30
C VAL A 35 -5.67 4.96 -29.64
N ALA A 36 -6.06 5.81 -28.70
CA ALA A 36 -5.13 6.70 -27.99
C ALA A 36 -4.04 5.92 -27.22
N LEU A 37 -4.43 4.83 -26.55
CA LEU A 37 -3.51 3.98 -25.78
C LEU A 37 -2.50 3.22 -26.65
N LEU A 38 -2.72 3.10 -27.96
CA LEU A 38 -1.71 2.56 -28.89
C LEU A 38 -0.52 3.52 -29.09
N PHE A 39 -0.71 4.82 -28.84
CA PHE A 39 0.30 5.84 -29.09
C PHE A 39 0.86 6.47 -27.82
N GLN A 40 0.14 6.39 -26.69
CA GLN A 40 0.53 7.06 -25.46
C GLN A 40 0.16 6.24 -24.21
N ASP A 41 1.15 6.03 -23.33
CA ASP A 41 0.91 5.49 -21.98
C ASP A 41 0.21 6.53 -21.10
N VAL A 42 -0.72 6.07 -20.26
CA VAL A 42 -1.39 6.96 -19.30
C VAL A 42 -0.44 7.29 -18.15
N PRO A 43 -0.25 8.57 -17.79
CA PRO A 43 0.77 9.01 -16.83
C PRO A 43 0.38 8.76 -15.36
N TYR A 44 0.02 7.52 -15.01
CA TYR A 44 -0.18 7.06 -13.63
C TYR A 44 0.57 5.75 -13.35
N GLY A 45 0.75 5.40 -12.07
CA GLY A 45 1.43 4.18 -11.67
C GLY A 45 2.87 4.13 -12.15
N ARG A 46 3.23 3.06 -12.89
CA ARG A 46 4.61 2.84 -13.39
C ARG A 46 5.06 3.83 -14.46
N TYR A 47 4.11 4.46 -15.14
CA TYR A 47 4.36 5.42 -16.22
C TYR A 47 4.26 6.87 -15.74
N ALA A 48 4.13 7.09 -14.43
CA ALA A 48 4.09 8.43 -13.87
C ALA A 48 5.45 9.12 -14.06
N PRO A 49 5.53 10.29 -14.71
CA PRO A 49 6.78 11.00 -14.92
C PRO A 49 7.43 11.38 -13.59
N SER A 50 8.76 11.38 -13.51
CA SER A 50 9.51 11.69 -12.27
C SER A 50 9.32 13.14 -11.81
N THR A 51 9.07 14.05 -12.75
CA THR A 51 8.84 15.48 -12.50
C THR A 51 7.47 15.89 -13.06
N GLY A 52 6.60 16.39 -12.20
CA GLY A 52 5.25 16.79 -12.57
C GLY A 52 4.68 17.78 -11.55
N ARG A 53 4.12 18.89 -12.05
CA ARG A 53 3.73 20.05 -11.23
C ARG A 53 2.43 19.84 -10.43
N PHE A 54 1.62 18.83 -10.81
CA PHE A 54 0.31 18.54 -10.21
C PHE A 54 0.16 17.05 -9.86
N ARG A 55 0.99 16.53 -8.95
CA ARG A 55 0.83 15.16 -8.43
C ARG A 55 -0.15 15.15 -7.26
N VAL A 56 -1.18 14.33 -7.35
CA VAL A 56 -2.11 14.07 -6.26
C VAL A 56 -1.71 12.76 -5.58
N ASP A 57 -1.91 12.65 -4.25
CA ASP A 57 -1.72 11.39 -3.53
C ASP A 57 -2.58 10.30 -4.19
N ALA A 58 -1.96 9.14 -4.48
CA ALA A 58 -2.63 8.08 -5.23
C ALA A 58 -3.89 7.58 -4.51
N ARG A 59 -3.90 7.55 -3.17
CA ARG A 59 -5.06 7.09 -2.40
C ARG A 59 -6.21 8.07 -2.54
N ILE A 60 -5.92 9.38 -2.47
CA ILE A 60 -6.94 10.43 -2.68
C ILE A 60 -7.45 10.38 -4.12
N ALA A 61 -6.58 10.27 -5.12
CA ALA A 61 -6.98 10.21 -6.52
C ALA A 61 -7.88 8.99 -6.80
N TRP A 62 -7.47 7.80 -6.34
CA TRP A 62 -8.26 6.57 -6.49
C TRP A 62 -9.58 6.61 -5.72
N PHE A 63 -9.59 7.18 -4.51
CA PHE A 63 -10.82 7.37 -3.73
C PHE A 63 -11.79 8.30 -4.46
N VAL A 64 -11.35 9.51 -4.83
CA VAL A 64 -12.20 10.53 -5.44
C VAL A 64 -12.74 10.11 -6.80
N GLN A 65 -11.94 9.43 -7.63
CA GLN A 65 -12.40 9.04 -8.98
C GLN A 65 -13.39 7.87 -8.97
N GLU A 66 -13.27 6.93 -8.03
CA GLU A 66 -14.13 5.74 -7.95
C GLU A 66 -15.40 6.00 -7.11
N LEU A 67 -15.34 6.94 -6.15
CA LEU A 67 -16.44 7.24 -5.23
C LEU A 67 -17.79 7.59 -5.91
N PRO A 68 -17.86 8.34 -7.04
CA PRO A 68 -19.12 8.59 -7.72
C PRO A 68 -19.82 7.32 -8.20
N ALA A 69 -19.06 6.30 -8.64
CA ALA A 69 -19.61 5.03 -9.08
C ALA A 69 -20.24 4.24 -7.91
N PHE A 70 -19.81 4.48 -6.66
CA PHE A 70 -20.50 3.98 -5.48
C PHE A 70 -21.67 4.87 -5.06
N LEU A 71 -21.44 6.17 -4.89
CA LEU A 71 -22.41 7.10 -4.30
C LEU A 71 -23.65 7.29 -5.17
N VAL A 72 -23.50 7.45 -6.49
CA VAL A 72 -24.65 7.73 -7.37
C VAL A 72 -25.64 6.56 -7.36
N PRO A 73 -25.23 5.29 -7.59
CA PRO A 73 -26.14 4.16 -7.46
C PRO A 73 -26.68 3.96 -6.04
N PHE A 74 -25.89 4.22 -5.00
CA PHE A 74 -26.36 4.15 -3.62
C PHE A 74 -27.50 5.14 -3.37
N CYS A 75 -27.33 6.38 -3.80
CA CYS A 75 -28.34 7.43 -3.71
C CYS A 75 -29.61 7.07 -4.50
N LEU A 76 -29.45 6.48 -5.69
CA LEU A 76 -30.58 6.03 -6.51
C LEU A 76 -31.37 4.92 -5.81
N VAL A 77 -30.71 3.91 -5.25
CA VAL A 77 -31.39 2.80 -4.55
C VAL A 77 -32.07 3.26 -3.25
N VAL A 78 -31.46 4.19 -2.50
CA VAL A 78 -32.00 4.66 -1.22
C VAL A 78 -33.14 5.68 -1.40
N TRP A 79 -33.07 6.53 -2.42
CA TRP A 79 -34.00 7.66 -2.60
C TRP A 79 -34.94 7.54 -3.80
N THR A 80 -34.97 6.39 -4.47
CA THR A 80 -35.89 6.08 -5.57
C THR A 80 -36.52 4.72 -5.30
N SER A 81 -37.84 4.64 -5.32
CA SER A 81 -38.54 3.35 -5.31
C SER A 81 -38.92 2.94 -6.73
N SER A 82 -38.53 1.74 -7.15
CA SER A 82 -38.88 1.20 -8.46
C SER A 82 -39.32 -0.25 -8.34
N ALA A 83 -40.42 -0.61 -9.01
CA ALA A 83 -40.84 -2.01 -9.09
C ALA A 83 -39.79 -2.89 -9.81
N LYS A 84 -38.89 -2.30 -10.60
CA LYS A 84 -37.80 -3.04 -11.26
C LYS A 84 -36.70 -3.44 -10.25
N THR A 85 -36.49 -2.70 -9.16
CA THR A 85 -35.45 -3.04 -8.16
C THR A 85 -35.91 -4.09 -7.14
N SER A 86 -37.20 -4.40 -7.07
CA SER A 86 -37.72 -5.49 -6.23
C SER A 86 -37.55 -6.88 -6.86
N LEU A 87 -37.21 -6.96 -8.16
CA LEU A 87 -36.95 -8.22 -8.86
C LEU A 87 -35.63 -8.83 -8.40
N LEU A 88 -35.66 -10.10 -7.99
CA LEU A 88 -34.49 -10.83 -7.49
C LEU A 88 -33.26 -10.76 -8.43
N PRO A 89 -33.38 -10.94 -9.77
CA PRO A 89 -32.22 -10.83 -10.66
C PRO A 89 -31.55 -9.44 -10.59
N ASN A 90 -32.35 -8.38 -10.51
CA ASN A 90 -31.84 -7.01 -10.44
C ASN A 90 -31.18 -6.75 -9.08
N GLN A 91 -31.73 -7.29 -7.99
CA GLN A 91 -31.12 -7.22 -6.67
C GLN A 91 -29.75 -7.89 -6.63
N LEU A 92 -29.60 -9.05 -7.28
CA LEU A 92 -28.32 -9.75 -7.36
C LEU A 92 -27.27 -8.93 -8.12
N VAL A 93 -27.63 -8.36 -9.27
CA VAL A 93 -26.72 -7.52 -10.07
C VAL A 93 -26.32 -6.26 -9.29
N ILE A 94 -27.28 -5.60 -8.63
CA ILE A 94 -27.03 -4.44 -7.77
C ILE A 94 -26.12 -4.81 -6.59
N ALA A 95 -26.35 -5.96 -5.95
CA ALA A 95 -25.51 -6.43 -4.84
C ALA A 95 -24.08 -6.73 -5.29
N MET A 96 -23.90 -7.40 -6.44
CA MET A 96 -22.58 -7.63 -7.04
C MET A 96 -21.86 -6.32 -7.36
N TYR A 97 -22.58 -5.36 -7.94
CA TYR A 97 -22.06 -4.02 -8.23
C TYR A 97 -21.60 -3.29 -6.97
N PHE A 98 -22.43 -3.25 -5.92
CA PHE A 98 -22.03 -2.62 -4.65
C PHE A 98 -20.88 -3.33 -3.95
N CYS A 99 -20.86 -4.67 -3.96
CA CYS A 99 -19.74 -5.43 -3.42
C CYS A 99 -18.42 -5.01 -4.10
N HIS A 100 -18.44 -4.91 -5.43
CA HIS A 100 -17.30 -4.42 -6.20
C HIS A 100 -16.92 -2.98 -5.83
N TYR A 101 -17.87 -2.03 -5.88
CA TYR A 101 -17.55 -0.61 -5.70
C TYR A 101 -17.30 -0.19 -4.25
N ILE A 102 -17.81 -0.92 -3.26
CA ILE A 102 -17.39 -0.80 -1.85
C ILE A 102 -15.92 -1.19 -1.74
N GLN A 103 -15.54 -2.34 -2.29
CA GLN A 103 -14.15 -2.78 -2.28
C GLN A 103 -13.27 -1.80 -3.05
N ARG A 104 -13.68 -1.38 -4.24
CA ARG A 104 -12.88 -0.55 -5.15
C ARG A 104 -12.74 0.91 -4.71
N SER A 105 -13.80 1.49 -4.14
CA SER A 105 -13.83 2.91 -3.79
C SER A 105 -13.51 3.16 -2.33
N LEU A 106 -13.98 2.31 -1.41
CA LEU A 106 -13.89 2.57 0.04
C LEU A 106 -12.80 1.76 0.74
N ILE A 107 -12.35 0.65 0.16
CA ILE A 107 -11.34 -0.22 0.77
C ILE A 107 -10.01 -0.08 0.02
N TYR A 108 -9.99 -0.40 -1.28
CA TYR A 108 -8.79 -0.47 -2.12
C TYR A 108 -7.89 0.77 -2.07
N PRO A 109 -8.40 2.02 -2.14
CA PRO A 109 -7.53 3.19 -2.12
C PRO A 109 -6.72 3.29 -0.82
N PHE A 110 -7.26 2.81 0.30
CA PHE A 110 -6.55 2.75 1.58
C PHE A 110 -5.65 1.50 1.72
N LEU A 111 -5.81 0.52 0.81
CA LEU A 111 -4.93 -0.65 0.67
C LEU A 111 -3.79 -0.43 -0.33
N ILE A 112 -3.76 0.69 -1.08
CA ILE A 112 -2.60 1.08 -1.89
C ILE A 112 -1.45 1.40 -0.92
N ARG A 113 -0.57 0.43 -0.68
CA ARG A 113 0.41 0.47 0.43
C ARG A 113 1.84 0.42 -0.06
N GLY A 114 2.68 1.29 0.52
CA GLY A 114 4.14 1.26 0.41
C GLY A 114 4.82 0.21 1.30
N GLY A 115 4.06 -0.69 1.95
CA GLY A 115 4.60 -1.71 2.85
C GLY A 115 5.61 -2.63 2.17
N SER A 116 5.42 -2.95 0.89
CA SER A 116 6.35 -3.75 0.09
C SER A 116 7.71 -3.08 -0.09
N VAL A 117 7.74 -1.74 -0.19
CA VAL A 117 9.00 -0.97 -0.27
C VAL A 117 9.71 -0.99 1.07
N LEU A 118 8.97 -0.78 2.17
CA LEU A 118 9.55 -0.83 3.52
C LEU A 118 10.09 -2.24 3.84
N TRP A 119 9.35 -3.28 3.45
CA TRP A 119 9.79 -4.68 3.55
C TRP A 119 11.10 -4.89 2.80
N LEU A 120 11.16 -4.48 1.53
CA LEU A 120 12.35 -4.63 0.70
C LEU A 120 13.56 -3.87 1.27
N VAL A 121 13.36 -2.64 1.75
CA VAL A 121 14.44 -1.86 2.39
C VAL A 121 14.95 -2.56 3.64
N GLY A 122 14.06 -3.03 4.52
CA GLY A 122 14.44 -3.78 5.71
C GLY A 122 15.23 -5.05 5.39
N TRP A 123 14.73 -5.83 4.43
CA TRP A 123 15.38 -7.05 3.96
C TRP A 123 16.78 -6.79 3.39
N LEU A 124 16.95 -5.75 2.55
CA LEU A 124 18.26 -5.37 2.01
C LEU A 124 19.24 -4.94 3.12
N VAL A 125 18.78 -4.18 4.10
CA VAL A 125 19.60 -3.78 5.26
C VAL A 125 19.99 -5.00 6.09
N ASN A 126 19.07 -5.92 6.34
CA ASN A 126 19.33 -7.16 7.06
C ASN A 126 20.39 -8.01 6.34
N MET A 127 20.18 -8.31 5.05
CA MET A 127 21.12 -9.09 4.26
C MET A 127 22.50 -8.44 4.17
N HIS A 128 22.57 -7.12 3.96
CA HIS A 128 23.84 -6.40 3.92
C HIS A 128 24.57 -6.48 5.26
N SER A 129 23.84 -6.31 6.37
CA SER A 129 24.42 -6.37 7.71
C SER A 129 24.90 -7.78 8.05
N ASP A 130 24.14 -8.82 7.72
CA ASP A 130 24.55 -10.21 7.94
C ASP A 130 25.71 -10.60 7.02
N HIS A 131 25.78 -10.08 5.80
CA HIS A 131 26.93 -10.23 4.94
C HIS A 131 28.20 -9.64 5.57
N ILE A 132 28.12 -8.45 6.17
CA ILE A 132 29.24 -7.86 6.94
C ILE A 132 29.62 -8.79 8.09
N LEU A 133 28.65 -9.19 8.93
CA LEU A 133 28.91 -10.02 10.12
C LEU A 133 29.54 -11.37 9.78
N ARG A 134 29.09 -12.01 8.69
CA ARG A 134 29.63 -13.30 8.22
C ARG A 134 31.07 -13.17 7.73
N ASN A 135 31.43 -12.04 7.15
CA ASN A 135 32.76 -11.79 6.60
C ASN A 135 33.74 -11.12 7.58
N LEU A 136 33.35 -10.89 8.85
CA LEU A 136 34.26 -10.38 9.87
C LEU A 136 35.42 -11.35 10.15
N ARG A 137 35.21 -12.65 9.92
CA ARG A 137 36.16 -13.71 10.26
C ARG A 137 36.54 -14.52 9.03
N LYS A 138 37.83 -14.84 8.93
CA LYS A 138 38.29 -15.85 7.96
C LYS A 138 37.89 -17.24 8.45
N PRO A 139 37.69 -18.22 7.54
CA PRO A 139 37.44 -19.60 7.95
C PRO A 139 38.52 -20.11 8.91
N GLY A 140 38.11 -20.58 10.09
CA GLY A 140 39.01 -21.07 11.16
C GLY A 140 39.41 -20.04 12.22
N GLU A 141 39.07 -18.75 12.05
CA GLU A 141 39.38 -17.71 13.02
C GLU A 141 38.38 -17.70 14.19
N THR A 142 38.89 -17.66 15.42
CA THR A 142 38.09 -17.58 16.66
C THR A 142 38.21 -16.18 17.28
N GLY A 143 37.21 -15.80 18.08
CA GLY A 143 37.13 -14.46 18.68
C GLY A 143 36.11 -13.54 18.00
N TYR A 144 35.74 -12.48 18.70
CA TYR A 144 34.78 -11.48 18.21
C TYR A 144 35.53 -10.27 17.68
N LYS A 145 34.95 -9.58 16.69
CA LYS A 145 35.46 -8.33 16.12
C LYS A 145 34.36 -7.28 16.07
N ILE A 146 34.77 -6.01 16.03
CA ILE A 146 33.84 -4.89 15.90
C ILE A 146 33.38 -4.81 14.43
N PRO A 147 32.07 -4.91 14.15
CA PRO A 147 31.57 -4.71 12.79
C PRO A 147 31.75 -3.26 12.33
N THR A 148 32.18 -3.06 11.09
CA THR A 148 32.33 -1.74 10.44
C THR A 148 31.73 -1.80 9.04
N GLY A 149 31.35 -0.63 8.52
CA GLY A 149 30.65 -0.47 7.23
C GLY A 149 29.12 -0.46 7.34
N GLY A 150 28.49 0.19 6.36
CA GLY A 150 27.04 0.30 6.26
C GLY A 150 26.40 0.94 7.51
N LEU A 151 25.29 0.36 7.97
CA LEU A 151 24.59 0.86 9.16
C LEU A 151 25.32 0.59 10.48
N PHE A 152 26.34 -0.29 10.49
CA PHE A 152 27.10 -0.53 11.71
C PHE A 152 27.86 0.69 12.19
N GLU A 153 28.12 1.69 11.33
CA GLU A 153 28.71 2.96 11.75
C GLU A 153 27.83 3.78 12.69
N TYR A 154 26.53 3.51 12.69
CA TYR A 154 25.55 4.23 13.50
C TYR A 154 24.98 3.37 14.63
N VAL A 155 24.80 2.07 14.41
CA VAL A 155 24.11 1.18 15.35
C VAL A 155 24.78 -0.18 15.51
N SER A 156 24.72 -0.76 16.71
CA SER A 156 25.29 -2.08 16.98
C SER A 156 24.46 -3.22 16.40
N GLY A 157 23.14 -3.07 16.37
CA GLY A 157 22.19 -4.07 15.86
C GLY A 157 21.69 -3.76 14.46
N ALA A 158 22.56 -3.48 13.49
CA ALA A 158 22.15 -3.08 12.15
C ALA A 158 21.27 -4.14 11.44
N ASN A 159 21.60 -5.42 11.59
CA ASN A 159 20.79 -6.53 11.06
C ASN A 159 19.42 -6.62 11.73
N PHE A 160 19.36 -6.39 13.05
CA PHE A 160 18.11 -6.35 13.81
C PHE A 160 17.22 -5.17 13.39
N LEU A 161 17.80 -3.99 13.16
CA LEU A 161 17.06 -2.85 12.63
C LEU A 161 16.47 -3.17 11.25
N GLY A 162 17.25 -3.81 10.37
CA GLY A 162 16.77 -4.29 9.08
C GLY A 162 15.59 -5.24 9.21
N GLU A 163 15.71 -6.26 10.07
CA GLU A 163 14.66 -7.27 10.27
C GLU A 163 13.38 -6.67 10.89
N ILE A 164 13.50 -5.75 11.86
CA ILE A 164 12.35 -5.04 12.42
C ILE A 164 11.64 -4.20 11.34
N THR A 165 12.42 -3.51 10.51
CA THR A 165 11.89 -2.70 9.39
C THR A 165 11.21 -3.59 8.35
N GLU A 166 11.79 -4.76 8.07
CA GLU A 166 11.24 -5.75 7.16
C GLU A 166 9.86 -6.21 7.62
N TRP A 167 9.74 -6.64 8.87
CA TRP A 167 8.47 -7.14 9.41
C TRP A 167 7.44 -6.05 9.64
N ALA A 168 7.86 -4.81 9.92
CA ALA A 168 6.96 -3.66 9.91
C ALA A 168 6.39 -3.43 8.50
N GLY A 169 7.22 -3.51 7.46
CA GLY A 169 6.77 -3.45 6.06
C GLY A 169 5.81 -4.57 5.69
N PHE A 170 6.10 -5.81 6.13
CA PHE A 170 5.23 -6.96 5.95
C PHE A 170 3.89 -6.80 6.67
N ALA A 171 3.88 -6.31 7.91
CA ALA A 171 2.65 -6.05 8.67
C ALA A 171 1.80 -4.98 8.01
N LEU A 172 2.42 -3.91 7.50
CA LEU A 172 1.73 -2.89 6.71
C LEU A 172 1.16 -3.50 5.43
N ALA A 173 1.95 -4.27 4.67
CA ALA A 173 1.49 -4.90 3.44
C ALA A 173 0.32 -5.87 3.67
N GLY A 174 0.47 -6.79 4.63
CA GLY A 174 -0.51 -7.85 4.91
C GLY A 174 -1.74 -7.39 5.70
N TYR A 175 -1.61 -6.39 6.58
CA TYR A 175 -2.69 -5.83 7.42
C TYR A 175 -3.59 -6.88 8.05
N SER A 176 -2.95 -7.85 8.68
CA SER A 176 -3.63 -8.85 9.49
C SER A 176 -3.19 -8.69 10.94
N VAL A 177 -4.03 -9.15 11.87
CA VAL A 177 -3.65 -9.26 13.28
C VAL A 177 -2.42 -10.14 13.44
N HIS A 178 -2.31 -11.23 12.68
CA HIS A 178 -1.18 -12.15 12.71
C HIS A 178 0.14 -11.48 12.29
N SER A 179 0.15 -10.78 11.15
CA SER A 179 1.34 -10.08 10.66
C SER A 179 1.76 -8.94 11.59
N THR A 180 0.78 -8.24 12.19
CA THR A 180 1.05 -7.17 13.16
C THR A 180 1.61 -7.74 14.47
N ALA A 181 1.03 -8.83 14.98
CA ALA A 181 1.51 -9.52 16.17
C ALA A 181 2.95 -10.02 15.97
N PHE A 182 3.26 -10.59 14.79
CA PHE A 182 4.61 -11.03 14.47
C PHE A 182 5.61 -9.87 14.42
N ALA A 183 5.25 -8.75 13.77
CA ALA A 183 6.12 -7.57 13.73
C ALA A 183 6.40 -6.98 15.13
N ILE A 184 5.37 -6.91 15.99
CA ILE A 184 5.53 -6.45 17.38
C ILE A 184 6.42 -7.41 18.16
N PHE A 185 6.16 -8.72 18.07
CA PHE A 185 6.97 -9.74 18.73
C PHE A 185 8.45 -9.64 18.33
N THR A 186 8.72 -9.58 17.01
CA THR A 186 10.08 -9.45 16.49
C THR A 186 10.73 -8.15 16.95
N ALA A 187 10.01 -7.02 16.93
CA ALA A 187 10.51 -5.75 17.43
C ALA A 187 10.93 -5.82 18.90
N VAL A 188 10.11 -6.39 19.78
CA VAL A 188 10.42 -6.50 21.20
C VAL A 188 11.63 -7.41 21.44
N VAL A 189 11.66 -8.58 20.82
CA VAL A 189 12.74 -9.57 21.01
C VAL A 189 14.07 -9.03 20.48
N LEU A 190 14.07 -8.51 19.26
CA LEU A 190 15.30 -8.04 18.62
C LEU A 190 15.81 -6.74 19.22
N SER A 191 14.93 -5.83 19.65
CA SER A 191 15.37 -4.62 20.37
C SER A 191 16.06 -4.97 21.69
N SER A 192 15.50 -5.93 22.44
CA SER A 192 16.10 -6.42 23.68
C SER A 192 17.47 -7.06 23.45
N ARG A 193 17.60 -7.82 22.35
CA ARG A 193 18.88 -8.42 21.91
C ARG A 193 19.88 -7.35 21.47
N ALA A 194 19.45 -6.33 20.75
CA ALA A 194 20.29 -5.23 20.30
C ALA A 194 20.90 -4.46 21.48
N VAL A 195 20.10 -4.16 22.51
CA VAL A 195 20.59 -3.53 23.75
C VAL A 195 21.63 -4.41 24.45
N SER A 196 21.37 -5.72 24.52
CA SER A 196 22.29 -6.68 25.15
C SER A 196 23.61 -6.76 24.38
N HIS A 197 23.57 -6.79 23.04
CA HIS A 197 24.76 -6.74 22.18
C HIS A 197 25.52 -5.43 22.37
N HIS A 198 24.83 -4.30 22.39
CA HIS A 198 25.45 -2.98 22.57
C HIS A 198 26.22 -2.90 23.88
N LYS A 199 25.59 -3.31 25.00
CA LYS A 199 26.24 -3.37 26.31
C LYS A 199 27.44 -4.30 26.31
N TRP A 200 27.31 -5.46 25.69
CA TRP A 200 28.41 -6.42 25.60
C TRP A 200 29.60 -5.88 24.80
N TYR A 201 29.36 -5.20 23.67
CA TYR A 201 30.43 -4.59 22.88
C TYR A 201 31.21 -3.53 23.68
N HIS A 202 30.53 -2.64 24.41
CA HIS A 202 31.18 -1.66 25.29
C HIS A 202 31.98 -2.31 26.42
N ALA A 203 31.51 -3.43 26.96
CA ALA A 203 32.24 -4.15 28.02
C ALA A 203 33.43 -4.96 27.48
N LYS A 204 33.38 -5.40 26.21
CA LYS A 204 34.37 -6.29 25.61
C LYS A 204 35.52 -5.55 24.92
N PHE A 205 35.23 -4.42 24.28
CA PHE A 205 36.18 -3.68 23.45
C PHE A 205 36.37 -2.28 24.01
N GLU A 206 37.59 -1.94 24.41
CA GLU A 206 37.95 -0.60 24.90
C GLU A 206 37.85 0.46 23.79
N ASP A 207 38.08 0.06 22.54
CA ASP A 207 38.05 0.88 21.34
C ASP A 207 36.67 0.94 20.64
N TYR A 208 35.60 0.45 21.30
CA TYR A 208 34.27 0.49 20.72
C TYR A 208 33.76 1.92 20.49
N PRO A 209 33.20 2.26 19.30
CA PRO A 209 32.73 3.61 19.03
C PRO A 209 31.59 4.05 19.95
N LYS A 210 31.86 5.06 20.79
CA LYS A 210 30.90 5.61 21.77
C LYS A 210 29.71 6.35 21.16
N SER A 211 29.83 6.77 19.89
CA SER A 211 28.74 7.43 19.15
C SER A 211 27.66 6.46 18.68
N ARG A 212 27.99 5.16 18.54
CA ARG A 212 27.03 4.14 18.09
C ARG A 212 25.90 3.98 19.10
N LYS A 213 24.72 3.70 18.58
CA LYS A 213 23.50 3.41 19.34
C LYS A 213 23.18 1.92 19.28
N ALA A 214 22.24 1.45 20.09
CA ALA A 214 21.92 0.03 20.12
C ALA A 214 21.19 -0.43 18.84
N LEU A 215 20.21 0.35 18.38
CA LEU A 215 19.28 -0.06 17.33
C LEU A 215 18.81 1.09 16.41
N VAL A 216 18.38 2.23 16.94
CA VAL A 216 17.87 3.37 16.17
C VAL A 216 18.97 4.41 16.00
N PRO A 217 19.40 4.73 14.77
CA PRO A 217 20.46 5.69 14.53
C PRO A 217 20.20 7.02 15.25
N PHE A 218 21.23 7.54 15.93
CA PHE A 218 21.22 8.82 16.66
C PHE A 218 20.27 8.92 17.86
N LEU A 219 19.44 7.91 18.13
CA LEU A 219 18.42 7.94 19.18
C LEU A 219 18.66 6.88 20.26
N PHE A 220 18.62 5.59 19.88
CA PHE A 220 18.51 4.48 20.84
C PHE A 220 19.44 3.33 20.51
#